data_AF-A0A968UFT5-F1
#
_entry.id   AF-A0A968UFT5-F1
#
_cell.length_a   1.000
_cell.length_b   1.000
_cell.length_c   1.000
_cell.angle_alpha   90.00
_cell.angle_beta   90.00
_cell.angle_gamma   90.00
#
_symmetry.space_group_name_H-M   'P 1'
#
loop_
_entity.id
_entity.type
_entity.pdbx_description
1 polymer ?
#
loop_
_entity_poly.entity_id
_entity_poly.type
_entity_poly.pdbx_seq_one_letter_code
_entity_poly.pdbx_strand_id
1 'polypeptide(L)'
;KINRLQGNETVFRNLIRNFRSLEQIADANHLEYQEKQLQAKAIGDQLAIKSWHTIFTGNWVSLILPWLSLNLLLLLGDYGTNISLIFSIGITTIALFSLLFWLIDRYRPHISQPVIPRRDEIIMMLLSYSGANLFSLVNIFVTTDRPWLTLAAISIVLLPIPLVITILIYHRGRYHKLLDSSYFVENGELRQFRLLIGRLPIMPRFVFFRDRFLPILWETRWNWLNYYDFSLNNIFKLGFNDLRLRDRHLPGLISALVWYQWCLGVLYIVLLLWTLSRTIPGLNLLIYF
;
A
#
# COMPACT_ATOMS: atom_id res chain seq x y z
N LYS A 1 -49.02 -19.60 -31.70
CA LYS A 1 -47.65 -20.05 -31.33
C LYS A 1 -46.73 -18.84 -31.38
N ILE A 2 -46.40 -18.23 -30.24
CA ILE A 2 -45.50 -17.07 -30.18
C ILE A 2 -44.06 -17.59 -30.18
N ASN A 3 -43.30 -17.22 -31.21
CA ASN A 3 -41.97 -17.74 -31.50
C ASN A 3 -40.94 -17.07 -30.58
N ARG A 4 -40.81 -17.58 -29.33
CA ARG A 4 -39.92 -17.03 -28.27
C ARG A 4 -38.41 -17.08 -28.58
N LEU A 5 -38.00 -17.58 -29.74
CA LEU A 5 -36.59 -17.77 -30.10
C LEU A 5 -35.97 -16.61 -30.91
N GLN A 6 -36.78 -15.83 -31.64
CA GLN A 6 -36.26 -14.77 -32.53
C GLN A 6 -35.69 -13.55 -31.79
N GLY A 7 -36.18 -13.25 -30.57
CA GLY A 7 -35.65 -12.16 -29.75
C GLY A 7 -34.38 -12.50 -28.97
N ASN A 8 -34.07 -13.78 -28.81
CA ASN A 8 -32.92 -14.24 -28.02
C ASN A 8 -31.66 -14.43 -28.87
N GLU A 9 -31.77 -14.42 -30.19
CA GLU A 9 -30.64 -14.66 -31.10
C GLU A 9 -29.58 -13.54 -31.01
N THR A 10 -30.02 -12.29 -30.85
CA THR A 10 -29.13 -11.14 -30.58
C THR A 10 -28.44 -11.27 -29.23
N VAL A 11 -29.14 -11.77 -28.21
CA VAL A 11 -28.60 -11.99 -26.85
C VAL A 11 -27.55 -13.10 -26.88
N PHE A 12 -27.84 -14.23 -27.53
CA PHE A 12 -26.89 -15.32 -27.71
C PHE A 12 -25.68 -14.92 -28.56
N ARG A 13 -25.88 -14.16 -29.64
CA ARG A 13 -24.78 -13.66 -30.47
C ARG A 13 -23.88 -12.70 -29.70
N ASN A 14 -24.45 -11.82 -28.87
CA ASN A 14 -23.69 -10.93 -28.00
C ASN A 14 -22.97 -11.69 -26.88
N LEU A 15 -23.59 -12.72 -26.29
CA LEU A 15 -22.95 -13.61 -25.33
C LEU A 15 -21.76 -14.34 -25.95
N ILE A 16 -21.93 -14.98 -27.12
CA ILE A 16 -20.85 -15.69 -27.82
C ILE A 16 -19.73 -14.73 -28.21
N ARG A 17 -20.06 -13.52 -28.68
CA ARG A 17 -19.05 -12.50 -29.01
C ARG A 17 -18.31 -12.03 -27.77
N ASN A 18 -19.00 -11.80 -26.65
CA ASN A 18 -18.38 -11.46 -25.37
C ASN A 18 -17.50 -12.60 -24.86
N PHE A 19 -17.98 -13.84 -24.86
CA PHE A 19 -17.18 -15.01 -24.48
C PHE A 19 -15.92 -15.15 -25.34
N ARG A 20 -16.04 -15.02 -26.66
CA ARG A 20 -14.88 -15.08 -27.57
C ARG A 20 -13.91 -13.92 -27.33
N SER A 21 -14.40 -12.73 -27.00
CA SER A 21 -13.53 -11.61 -26.60
C SER A 21 -12.86 -11.84 -25.25
N LEU A 22 -13.55 -12.46 -24.29
CA LEU A 22 -13.00 -12.83 -22.99
C LEU A 22 -11.91 -13.89 -23.11
N GLU A 23 -12.15 -14.92 -23.94
CA GLU A 23 -11.15 -15.95 -24.26
C GLU A 23 -9.93 -15.36 -24.95
N GLN A 24 -10.12 -14.48 -25.95
CA GLN A 24 -9.01 -13.79 -26.62
C GLN A 24 -8.18 -12.91 -25.68
N ILE A 25 -8.81 -12.27 -24.69
CA ILE A 25 -8.09 -11.47 -23.68
C ILE A 25 -7.30 -12.39 -22.74
N ALA A 26 -7.86 -13.52 -22.31
CA ALA A 26 -7.15 -14.49 -21.49
C ALA A 26 -5.93 -15.08 -22.22
N ASP A 27 -6.08 -15.42 -23.51
CA ASP A 27 -4.99 -15.91 -24.36
C ASP A 27 -3.91 -14.84 -24.58
N ALA A 28 -4.31 -13.58 -24.84
CA ALA A 28 -3.37 -12.47 -25.00
C ALA A 28 -2.58 -12.19 -23.71
N ASN A 29 -3.25 -12.21 -22.55
CA ASN A 29 -2.62 -12.06 -21.25
C ASN A 29 -1.61 -13.19 -20.97
N HIS A 30 -1.92 -14.43 -21.39
CA HIS A 30 -1.03 -15.58 -21.24
C HIS A 30 0.22 -15.47 -22.14
N LEU A 31 0.08 -14.97 -23.37
CA LEU A 31 1.22 -14.71 -24.26
C LEU A 31 2.12 -13.60 -23.72
N GLU A 32 1.54 -12.48 -23.26
CA GLU A 32 2.29 -11.39 -22.64
C GLU A 32 3.00 -11.87 -21.35
N TYR A 33 2.35 -12.74 -20.58
CA TYR A 33 2.95 -13.40 -19.42
C TYR A 33 4.21 -14.19 -19.78
N GLN A 34 4.14 -15.04 -20.82
CA GLN A 34 5.30 -15.80 -21.29
C GLN A 34 6.42 -14.88 -21.77
N GLU A 35 6.09 -13.82 -22.49
CA GLU A 35 7.06 -12.82 -22.95
C GLU A 35 7.81 -12.17 -21.77
N LYS A 36 7.09 -11.71 -20.74
CA LYS A 36 7.72 -11.10 -19.55
C LYS A 36 8.58 -12.07 -18.76
N GLN A 37 8.18 -13.34 -18.66
CA GLN A 37 9.02 -14.37 -18.04
C GLN A 37 10.29 -14.64 -18.82
N LEU A 38 10.19 -14.73 -20.15
CA LEU A 38 11.36 -14.90 -21.02
C LEU A 38 12.28 -13.70 -20.95
N GLN A 39 11.73 -12.48 -20.89
CA GLN A 39 12.50 -11.25 -20.70
C GLN A 39 13.24 -11.25 -19.35
N ALA A 40 12.55 -11.59 -18.25
CA ALA A 40 13.16 -11.69 -16.92
C ALA A 40 14.28 -12.74 -16.89
N LYS A 41 14.06 -13.89 -17.54
CA LYS A 41 15.06 -14.95 -17.67
C LYS A 41 16.24 -14.53 -18.52
N ALA A 42 16.02 -13.90 -19.67
CA ALA A 42 17.08 -13.41 -20.55
C ALA A 42 17.96 -12.37 -19.83
N ILE A 43 17.39 -11.45 -19.06
CA ILE A 43 18.16 -10.50 -18.24
C ILE A 43 18.92 -11.23 -17.13
N GLY A 44 18.31 -12.25 -16.50
CA GLY A 44 18.98 -13.11 -15.52
C GLY A 44 20.18 -13.86 -16.10
N ASP A 45 20.04 -14.43 -17.29
CA ASP A 45 21.11 -15.14 -18.00
C ASP A 45 22.24 -14.19 -18.40
N GLN A 46 21.92 -12.96 -18.81
CA GLN A 46 22.90 -11.90 -19.06
C GLN A 46 23.67 -11.46 -17.80
N LEU A 47 23.04 -11.52 -16.62
CA LEU A 47 23.69 -11.25 -15.34
C LEU A 47 24.58 -12.41 -14.88
N ALA A 48 24.17 -13.66 -15.14
CA ALA A 48 24.91 -14.87 -14.75
C ALA A 48 26.16 -15.11 -15.60
N ILE A 49 26.11 -14.80 -16.90
CA ILE A 49 27.22 -14.98 -17.83
C ILE A 49 27.95 -13.64 -18.00
N LYS A 50 28.79 -13.25 -17.01
CA LYS A 50 29.62 -12.04 -17.14
C LYS A 50 31.12 -12.32 -16.99
N SER A 51 31.87 -11.92 -18.02
CA SER A 51 33.32 -11.82 -18.00
C SER A 51 33.79 -10.80 -16.95
N TRP A 52 34.88 -11.10 -16.24
CA TRP A 52 35.44 -10.29 -15.15
C TRP A 52 35.69 -8.82 -15.53
N HIS A 53 35.99 -8.52 -16.79
CA HIS A 53 36.15 -7.15 -17.28
C HIS A 53 34.86 -6.32 -17.22
N THR A 54 33.71 -6.94 -17.47
CA THR A 54 32.41 -6.24 -17.51
C THR A 54 31.81 -6.01 -16.12
N ILE A 55 32.36 -6.65 -15.08
CA ILE A 55 32.03 -6.37 -13.67
C ILE A 55 32.67 -5.05 -13.26
N PHE A 56 33.92 -4.82 -13.67
CA PHE A 56 34.66 -3.58 -13.38
C PHE A 56 34.11 -2.33 -14.09
N THR A 57 33.44 -2.47 -15.24
CA THR A 57 32.87 -1.33 -15.97
C THR A 57 31.53 -0.82 -15.44
N GLY A 58 30.94 -1.46 -14.43
CA GLY A 58 29.72 -0.98 -13.74
C GLY A 58 28.41 -1.07 -14.55
N ASN A 59 28.46 -1.32 -15.86
CA ASN A 59 27.27 -1.42 -16.73
C ASN A 59 26.28 -2.55 -16.38
N TRP A 60 26.60 -3.47 -15.45
CA TRP A 60 25.62 -4.45 -14.96
C TRP A 60 24.69 -3.87 -13.89
N VAL A 61 25.13 -2.85 -13.15
CA VAL A 61 24.33 -2.27 -12.06
C VAL A 61 23.03 -1.68 -12.60
N SER A 62 23.05 -1.12 -13.81
CA SER A 62 21.86 -0.62 -14.49
C SER A 62 20.87 -1.72 -14.90
N LEU A 63 21.29 -2.98 -15.00
CA LEU A 63 20.43 -4.13 -15.33
C LEU A 63 19.83 -4.78 -14.07
N ILE A 64 20.44 -4.60 -12.90
CA ILE A 64 19.92 -5.14 -11.63
C ILE A 64 18.59 -4.50 -11.27
N LEU A 65 18.47 -3.17 -11.39
CA LEU A 65 17.27 -2.46 -10.97
C LEU A 65 16.03 -2.86 -11.82
N PRO A 66 16.09 -2.90 -13.16
CA PRO A 66 15.00 -3.42 -14.00
C PRO A 66 14.69 -4.90 -13.73
N TRP A 67 15.72 -5.72 -13.53
CA TRP A 67 15.52 -7.14 -13.23
C TRP A 67 14.78 -7.33 -11.91
N LEU A 68 15.24 -6.64 -10.86
CA LEU A 68 14.67 -6.74 -9.52
C LEU A 68 13.25 -6.14 -9.49
N SER A 69 13.02 -5.01 -10.13
CA SER A 69 11.68 -4.39 -10.20
C SER A 69 10.69 -5.25 -10.96
N LEU A 70 11.09 -5.85 -12.09
CA LEU A 70 10.25 -6.76 -12.86
C LEU A 70 9.92 -8.01 -12.05
N ASN A 71 10.90 -8.64 -11.40
CA ASN A 71 10.66 -9.82 -10.55
C ASN A 71 9.75 -9.49 -9.37
N LEU A 72 9.92 -8.33 -8.72
CA LEU A 72 9.03 -7.87 -7.64
C LEU A 72 7.61 -7.65 -8.15
N LEU A 73 7.43 -7.02 -9.30
CA LEU A 73 6.12 -6.78 -9.91
C LEU A 73 5.41 -8.11 -10.21
N LEU A 74 6.12 -9.06 -10.82
CA LEU A 74 5.56 -10.36 -11.21
C LEU A 74 5.21 -11.20 -9.98
N LEU A 75 6.06 -11.20 -8.95
CA LEU A 75 5.84 -11.96 -7.72
C LEU A 75 4.71 -11.36 -6.86
N LEU A 76 4.68 -10.04 -6.67
CA LEU A 76 3.69 -9.37 -5.79
C LEU A 76 2.33 -9.17 -6.45
N GLY A 77 2.29 -9.04 -7.78
CA GLY A 77 1.04 -8.95 -8.53
C GLY A 77 0.47 -10.31 -8.91
N ASP A 78 1.20 -11.40 -8.67
CA ASP A 78 0.94 -12.71 -9.28
C ASP A 78 0.65 -12.54 -10.78
N TYR A 79 1.58 -11.84 -11.44
CA TYR A 79 1.51 -11.45 -12.85
C TYR A 79 0.33 -10.54 -13.24
N GLY A 80 -0.29 -9.91 -12.25
CA GLY A 80 -1.46 -9.04 -12.43
C GLY A 80 -2.77 -9.82 -12.55
N THR A 81 -2.81 -11.07 -12.10
CA THR A 81 -4.02 -11.89 -12.18
C THR A 81 -4.80 -11.90 -10.86
N ASN A 82 -4.15 -11.53 -9.77
CA ASN A 82 -4.64 -11.82 -8.43
C ASN A 82 -4.90 -10.57 -7.59
N ILE A 83 -6.13 -10.06 -7.70
CA ILE A 83 -6.58 -8.89 -6.94
C ILE A 83 -6.53 -9.16 -5.42
N SER A 84 -6.86 -10.39 -5.00
CA SER A 84 -6.86 -10.79 -3.58
C SER A 84 -5.48 -10.66 -2.95
N LEU A 85 -4.42 -11.07 -3.66
CA LEU A 85 -3.04 -10.92 -3.20
C LEU A 85 -2.68 -9.45 -2.94
N ILE A 86 -3.09 -8.56 -3.84
CA ILE A 86 -2.82 -7.13 -3.72
C ILE A 86 -3.53 -6.55 -2.51
N PHE A 87 -4.80 -6.88 -2.28
CA PHE A 87 -5.49 -6.46 -1.06
C PHE A 87 -4.78 -6.96 0.20
N SER A 88 -4.24 -8.18 0.22
CA SER A 88 -3.43 -8.67 1.36
C SER A 88 -2.18 -7.82 1.60
N ILE A 89 -1.46 -7.46 0.54
CA ILE A 89 -0.28 -6.59 0.62
C ILE A 89 -0.68 -5.21 1.16
N GLY A 90 -1.79 -4.67 0.67
CA GLY A 90 -2.35 -3.39 1.12
C GLY A 90 -2.73 -3.42 2.60
N ILE A 91 -3.50 -4.43 3.04
CA ILE A 91 -3.92 -4.60 4.44
C ILE A 91 -2.71 -4.77 5.35
N THR A 92 -1.72 -5.58 4.96
CA THR A 92 -0.46 -5.77 5.72
C THR A 92 0.28 -4.46 5.88
N THR A 93 0.43 -3.70 4.80
CA THR A 93 1.08 -2.39 4.79
C THR A 93 0.33 -1.42 5.71
N ILE A 94 -0.99 -1.34 5.57
CA ILE A 94 -1.84 -0.47 6.38
C ILE A 94 -1.68 -0.81 7.85
N ALA A 95 -1.84 -2.08 8.23
CA ALA A 95 -1.75 -2.55 9.60
C ALA A 95 -0.38 -2.24 10.23
N LEU A 96 0.72 -2.49 9.51
CA LEU A 96 2.07 -2.17 9.97
C LEU A 96 2.24 -0.69 10.26
N PHE A 97 1.90 0.18 9.30
CA PHE A 97 2.08 1.63 9.50
C PHE A 97 1.11 2.19 10.54
N SER A 98 -0.11 1.69 10.65
CA SER A 98 -1.03 2.05 11.73
C SER A 98 -0.42 1.76 13.10
N LEU A 99 0.17 0.57 13.28
CA LEU A 99 0.84 0.20 14.52
C LEU A 99 2.08 1.06 14.77
N LEU A 100 2.89 1.32 13.75
CA LEU A 100 4.06 2.19 13.89
C LEU A 100 3.68 3.62 14.27
N PHE A 101 2.69 4.22 13.61
CA PHE A 101 2.25 5.58 13.95
C PHE A 101 1.58 5.66 15.30
N TRP A 102 0.78 4.66 15.68
CA TRP A 102 0.21 4.56 17.01
C TRP A 102 1.31 4.43 18.07
N LEU A 103 2.27 3.50 17.87
CA LEU A 103 3.39 3.31 18.79
C LEU A 103 4.20 4.59 18.89
N ILE A 104 4.48 5.24 17.75
CA ILE A 104 5.18 6.51 17.73
C ILE A 104 4.37 7.52 18.53
N ASP A 105 3.14 7.83 18.17
CA ASP A 105 2.40 8.92 18.81
C ASP A 105 2.04 8.67 20.27
N ARG A 106 1.72 7.44 20.67
CA ARG A 106 1.20 7.12 22.01
C ARG A 106 2.24 6.71 23.01
N TYR A 107 3.28 6.02 22.60
CA TYR A 107 4.29 5.53 23.53
C TYR A 107 5.45 6.52 23.63
N ARG A 108 5.40 7.39 24.64
CA ARG A 108 6.43 8.43 24.90
C ARG A 108 6.91 8.41 26.35
N PRO A 109 7.77 7.43 26.73
CA PRO A 109 8.23 7.29 28.11
C PRO A 109 9.32 8.32 28.52
N HIS A 110 10.05 8.92 27.57
CA HIS A 110 11.20 9.80 27.84
C HIS A 110 10.89 11.30 27.76
N ILE A 111 9.66 11.71 28.13
CA ILE A 111 9.23 13.12 28.21
C ILE A 111 8.91 13.47 29.66
N SER A 112 8.98 14.76 30.02
CA SER A 112 8.69 15.28 31.36
C SER A 112 7.35 14.81 31.94
N GLN A 113 6.37 14.48 31.10
CA GLN A 113 5.18 13.73 31.46
C GLN A 113 5.07 12.51 30.51
N PRO A 114 5.36 11.29 30.98
CA PRO A 114 5.31 10.12 30.12
C PRO A 114 3.86 9.88 29.69
N VAL A 115 3.61 9.95 28.37
CA VAL A 115 2.33 9.57 27.80
C VAL A 115 2.42 8.08 27.48
N ILE A 116 1.63 7.28 28.19
CA ILE A 116 1.55 5.84 28.00
C ILE A 116 0.09 5.52 27.65
N PRO A 117 -0.17 4.75 26.58
CA PRO A 117 -1.53 4.40 26.19
C PRO A 117 -2.22 3.59 27.30
N ARG A 118 -3.54 3.77 27.40
CA ARG A 118 -4.35 2.96 28.32
C ARG A 118 -4.37 1.50 27.86
N ARG A 119 -4.58 0.58 28.80
CA ARG A 119 -4.51 -0.88 28.52
C ARG A 119 -5.55 -1.34 27.49
N ASP A 120 -6.75 -0.76 27.53
CA ASP A 120 -7.81 -0.99 26.56
C ASP A 120 -7.38 -0.58 25.14
N GLU A 121 -6.75 0.58 24.99
CA GLU A 121 -6.23 1.05 23.70
C GLU A 121 -5.14 0.12 23.17
N ILE A 122 -4.20 -0.32 24.03
CA ILE A 122 -3.15 -1.29 23.67
C ILE A 122 -3.77 -2.60 23.17
N ILE A 123 -4.72 -3.15 23.92
CA ILE A 123 -5.38 -4.41 23.56
C ILE A 123 -6.10 -4.28 22.22
N MET A 124 -6.87 -3.22 22.01
CA MET A 124 -7.61 -3.01 20.75
C MET A 124 -6.69 -2.79 19.57
N MET A 125 -5.61 -2.02 19.74
CA MET A 125 -4.62 -1.80 18.68
C MET A 125 -3.88 -3.10 18.31
N LEU A 126 -3.44 -3.88 19.30
CA LEU A 126 -2.74 -5.15 19.05
C LEU A 126 -3.68 -6.21 18.47
N LEU A 127 -4.93 -6.28 18.93
CA LEU A 127 -5.93 -7.22 18.42
C LEU A 127 -6.29 -6.90 16.96
N SER A 128 -6.56 -5.64 16.64
CA SER A 128 -6.87 -5.21 15.26
C SER A 128 -5.67 -5.39 14.32
N TYR A 129 -4.45 -5.08 14.78
CA TYR A 129 -3.22 -5.33 14.02
C TYR A 129 -3.04 -6.81 13.73
N SER A 130 -3.17 -7.65 14.76
CA SER A 130 -2.98 -9.10 14.64
C SER A 130 -4.05 -9.73 13.75
N GLY A 131 -5.31 -9.30 13.90
CA GLY A 131 -6.42 -9.77 13.06
C GLY A 131 -6.24 -9.42 11.59
N ALA A 132 -5.85 -8.17 11.28
CA ALA A 132 -5.59 -7.73 9.90
C ALA A 132 -4.40 -8.49 9.26
N ASN A 133 -3.33 -8.72 10.01
CA ASN A 133 -2.18 -9.49 9.54
C ASN A 133 -2.52 -10.97 9.36
N LEU A 134 -3.26 -11.58 10.28
CA LEU A 134 -3.66 -12.98 10.18
C LEU A 134 -4.56 -13.20 8.97
N PHE A 135 -5.53 -12.31 8.74
CA PHE A 135 -6.37 -12.34 7.54
C PHE A 135 -5.52 -12.25 6.26
N SER A 136 -4.58 -11.30 6.22
CA SER A 136 -3.69 -11.12 5.06
C SER A 136 -2.79 -12.33 4.83
N LEU A 137 -2.23 -12.90 5.90
CA LEU A 137 -1.37 -14.06 5.86
C LEU A 137 -2.13 -15.28 5.33
N VAL A 138 -3.30 -15.59 5.90
CA VAL A 138 -4.16 -16.68 5.41
C VAL A 138 -4.45 -16.50 3.92
N ASN A 139 -4.80 -15.28 3.51
CA ASN A 139 -5.10 -15.01 2.11
C ASN A 139 -3.87 -15.22 1.21
N ILE A 140 -2.67 -14.78 1.61
CA ILE A 140 -1.42 -15.03 0.85
C ILE A 140 -1.16 -16.54 0.69
N PHE A 141 -1.34 -17.34 1.74
CA PHE A 141 -1.12 -18.79 1.71
C PHE A 141 -2.12 -19.53 0.83
N VAL A 142 -3.38 -19.08 0.78
CA VAL A 142 -4.41 -19.67 -0.08
C VAL A 142 -4.21 -19.32 -1.54
N THR A 143 -3.65 -18.13 -1.79
CA THR A 143 -3.73 -17.46 -3.09
C THR A 143 -2.46 -17.60 -3.92
N THR A 144 -1.30 -17.81 -3.30
CA THR A 144 0.01 -17.81 -3.98
C THR A 144 0.65 -19.19 -3.98
N ASP A 145 1.22 -19.61 -5.12
CA ASP A 145 1.97 -20.87 -5.23
C ASP A 145 3.27 -20.89 -4.42
N ARG A 146 3.85 -19.71 -4.16
CA ARG A 146 5.15 -19.54 -3.48
C ARG A 146 5.05 -18.60 -2.27
N PRO A 147 4.20 -18.90 -1.27
CA PRO A 147 3.82 -17.95 -0.23
C PRO A 147 5.00 -17.41 0.60
N TRP A 148 6.00 -18.26 0.87
CA TRP A 148 7.19 -17.87 1.62
C TRP A 148 8.05 -16.84 0.88
N LEU A 149 8.18 -16.96 -0.44
CA LEU A 149 8.91 -15.98 -1.25
C LEU A 149 8.16 -14.65 -1.30
N THR A 150 6.83 -14.69 -1.43
CA THR A 150 5.99 -13.49 -1.38
C THR A 150 6.13 -12.78 -0.03
N LEU A 151 6.07 -13.51 1.08
CA LEU A 151 6.26 -12.94 2.42
C LEU A 151 7.67 -12.37 2.61
N ALA A 152 8.70 -13.04 2.11
CA ALA A 152 10.07 -12.53 2.15
C ALA A 152 10.20 -11.23 1.33
N ALA A 153 9.64 -11.17 0.13
CA ALA A 153 9.65 -9.99 -0.71
C ALA A 153 8.91 -8.80 -0.06
N ILE A 154 7.71 -9.06 0.48
CA ILE A 154 6.92 -8.08 1.26
C ILE A 154 7.77 -7.57 2.43
N SER A 155 8.40 -8.46 3.19
CA SER A 155 9.22 -8.10 4.36
C SER A 155 10.45 -7.26 4.00
N ILE A 156 11.15 -7.60 2.92
CA ILE A 156 12.32 -6.86 2.43
C ILE A 156 11.93 -5.45 1.99
N VAL A 157 10.75 -5.28 1.39
CA VAL A 157 10.28 -3.96 0.97
C VAL A 157 9.75 -3.16 2.17
N LEU A 158 8.95 -3.77 3.05
CA LEU A 158 8.20 -3.05 4.07
C LEU A 158 8.94 -2.81 5.39
N LEU A 159 9.84 -3.70 5.81
CA LEU A 159 10.41 -3.64 7.17
C LEU A 159 11.67 -2.77 7.33
N PRO A 160 12.69 -2.82 6.46
CA PRO A 160 14.01 -2.31 6.83
C PRO A 160 14.02 -0.80 7.06
N ILE A 161 13.40 -0.03 6.17
CA ILE A 161 13.40 1.44 6.26
C ILE A 161 12.53 1.93 7.43
N PRO A 162 11.26 1.51 7.58
CA PRO A 162 10.42 1.94 8.71
C PRO A 162 11.00 1.56 10.08
N LEU A 163 11.59 0.37 10.19
CA LEU A 163 12.16 -0.12 11.44
C LEU A 163 13.41 0.67 11.82
N VAL A 164 14.33 0.94 10.88
CA VAL A 164 15.50 1.78 11.12
C VAL A 164 15.08 3.19 11.54
N ILE A 165 14.12 3.81 10.85
CA ILE A 165 13.62 5.15 11.21
C ILE A 165 13.00 5.13 12.61
N THR A 166 12.21 4.12 12.93
CA THR A 166 11.56 3.98 14.25
C THR A 166 12.59 3.79 15.37
N ILE A 167 13.61 2.95 15.16
CA ILE A 167 14.72 2.79 16.12
C ILE A 167 15.45 4.11 16.31
N LEU A 168 15.78 4.83 15.23
CA LEU A 168 16.45 6.13 15.31
C LEU A 168 15.61 7.17 16.06
N ILE A 169 14.29 7.16 15.89
CA ILE A 169 13.36 8.03 16.63
C ILE A 169 13.43 7.75 18.14
N TYR A 170 13.49 6.48 18.54
CA TYR A 170 13.59 6.11 19.96
C TYR A 170 15.00 6.34 20.53
N HIS A 171 16.05 6.04 19.77
CA HIS A 171 17.44 6.16 20.22
C HIS A 171 17.87 7.62 20.37
N ARG A 172 17.53 8.51 19.41
CA ARG A 172 17.93 9.92 19.48
C ARG A 172 17.20 10.70 20.58
N GLY A 173 16.17 10.12 21.18
CA GLY A 173 15.23 10.86 22.02
C GLY A 173 14.40 11.80 21.14
N ARG A 174 13.11 11.90 21.43
CA ARG A 174 12.23 12.69 20.55
C ARG A 174 12.38 14.18 20.78
N TYR A 175 12.44 14.90 19.67
CA TYR A 175 12.66 16.32 19.63
C TYR A 175 11.51 17.09 20.30
N HIS A 176 11.88 17.80 21.36
CA HIS A 176 11.18 18.91 22.05
C HIS A 176 10.20 18.57 23.18
N LYS A 177 10.50 19.15 24.36
CA LYS A 177 9.65 19.26 25.56
C LYS A 177 8.37 20.12 25.34
N LEU A 178 8.12 20.57 24.12
CA LEU A 178 7.05 21.52 23.75
C LEU A 178 5.80 20.84 23.17
N LEU A 179 5.76 19.51 23.14
CA LEU A 179 4.68 18.75 22.52
C LEU A 179 3.87 17.97 23.57
N ASP A 180 2.91 18.67 24.17
CA ASP A 180 1.87 18.07 25.02
C ASP A 180 0.70 17.47 24.20
N SER A 181 0.86 17.34 22.88
CA SER A 181 -0.21 16.93 21.97
C SER A 181 0.30 16.10 20.79
N SER A 182 -0.61 15.39 20.11
CA SER A 182 -0.31 14.39 19.08
C SER A 182 0.49 14.95 17.89
N TYR A 183 1.38 14.16 17.30
CA TYR A 183 2.08 14.52 16.04
C TYR A 183 1.13 14.63 14.84
N PHE A 184 -0.07 14.07 14.98
CA PHE A 184 -1.10 14.06 13.96
C PHE A 184 -2.24 15.00 14.35
N VAL A 185 -2.89 15.53 13.32
CA VAL A 185 -4.07 16.38 13.46
C VAL A 185 -5.21 15.78 12.66
N GLU A 186 -6.42 15.88 13.20
CA GLU A 186 -7.66 15.49 12.53
C GLU A 186 -8.42 16.72 12.05
N ASN A 187 -9.07 16.62 10.89
CA ASN A 187 -10.03 17.62 10.45
C ASN A 187 -11.28 17.55 11.37
N GLY A 188 -11.60 18.64 12.05
CA GLY A 188 -12.75 18.78 12.95
C GLY A 188 -14.09 19.04 12.24
N GLU A 189 -14.14 18.97 10.91
CA GLU A 189 -15.40 18.93 10.16
C GLU A 189 -16.21 17.66 10.44
N LEU A 190 -17.45 17.61 9.94
CA LEU A 190 -18.27 16.41 9.99
C LEU A 190 -17.57 15.22 9.30
N ARG A 191 -17.69 14.04 9.94
CA ARG A 191 -17.23 12.77 9.38
C ARG A 191 -17.97 12.48 8.08
N GLN A 192 -17.25 12.61 6.97
CA GLN A 192 -17.81 12.38 5.63
C GLN A 192 -17.03 11.28 4.95
N PHE A 193 -17.75 10.26 4.50
CA PHE A 193 -17.22 9.30 3.56
C PHE A 193 -16.97 10.01 2.23
N ARG A 194 -15.71 10.08 1.81
CA ARG A 194 -15.31 10.73 0.55
C ARG A 194 -14.34 9.83 -0.18
N LEU A 195 -14.63 9.50 -1.43
CA LEU A 195 -13.69 8.83 -2.33
C LEU A 195 -12.77 9.88 -2.97
N LEU A 196 -11.50 9.92 -2.55
CA LEU A 196 -10.46 10.80 -3.09
C LEU A 196 -9.27 9.94 -3.49
N ILE A 197 -8.74 10.18 -4.69
CA ILE A 197 -7.53 9.52 -5.21
C ILE A 197 -6.35 10.43 -4.91
N GLY A 198 -5.55 10.05 -3.90
CA GLY A 198 -4.31 10.72 -3.54
C GLY A 198 -4.50 12.09 -2.87
N ARG A 199 -3.93 12.24 -1.67
CA ARG A 199 -3.79 13.55 -1.01
C ARG A 199 -2.49 13.62 -0.25
N LEU A 200 -1.87 14.79 -0.24
CA LEU A 200 -0.64 15.00 0.50
C LEU A 200 -0.92 14.96 2.02
N PRO A 201 -0.03 14.32 2.81
CA PRO A 201 -0.18 14.18 4.26
C PRO A 201 0.13 15.46 5.04
N ILE A 202 0.34 16.60 4.35
CA ILE A 202 0.78 17.86 4.96
C ILE A 202 -0.38 18.82 5.26
N MET A 203 -0.20 19.72 6.21
CA MET A 203 -1.16 20.80 6.47
C MET A 203 -1.32 21.74 5.25
N PRO A 204 -2.50 22.35 5.06
CA PRO A 204 -2.66 23.39 4.06
C PRO A 204 -1.76 24.59 4.36
N ARG A 205 -1.24 25.23 3.31
CA ARG A 205 -0.36 26.40 3.44
C ARG A 205 -1.08 27.62 4.04
N PHE A 206 -2.32 27.87 3.62
CA PHE A 206 -3.09 29.03 4.07
C PHE A 206 -3.66 28.84 5.47
N VAL A 207 -3.42 29.83 6.34
CA VAL A 207 -3.80 29.80 7.76
C VAL A 207 -5.30 29.60 7.96
N PHE A 208 -6.14 30.24 7.13
CA PHE A 208 -7.60 30.10 7.19
C PHE A 208 -8.09 28.64 7.15
N PHE A 209 -7.39 27.76 6.42
CA PHE A 209 -7.77 26.35 6.34
C PHE A 209 -7.19 25.50 7.48
N ARG A 210 -6.27 26.05 8.29
CA ARG A 210 -5.60 25.35 9.39
C ARG A 210 -6.46 25.29 10.64
N ASP A 211 -7.36 26.25 10.86
CA ASP A 211 -8.17 26.35 12.08
C ASP A 211 -9.13 25.17 12.28
N ARG A 212 -9.44 24.44 11.20
CA ARG A 212 -10.25 23.22 11.25
C ARG A 212 -9.48 21.99 11.73
N PHE A 213 -8.15 22.04 11.79
CA PHE A 213 -7.33 20.89 12.16
C PHE A 213 -7.00 20.91 13.64
N LEU A 214 -7.51 19.91 14.36
CA LEU A 214 -7.34 19.77 15.80
C LEU A 214 -6.35 18.63 16.11
N PRO A 215 -5.55 18.75 17.18
CA PRO A 215 -4.72 17.63 17.61
C PRO A 215 -5.60 16.45 18.02
N ILE A 216 -5.14 15.24 17.72
CA ILE A 216 -5.84 14.03 18.12
C ILE A 216 -5.97 13.98 19.66
N LEU A 217 -7.21 13.84 20.16
CA LEU A 217 -7.54 13.83 21.59
C LEU A 217 -7.29 12.46 22.23
N TRP A 218 -6.24 12.31 23.03
CA TRP A 218 -5.78 11.00 23.50
C TRP A 218 -6.82 10.17 24.29
N GLU A 219 -7.74 10.80 25.02
CA GLU A 219 -8.61 10.11 25.98
C GLU A 219 -9.87 9.45 25.38
N THR A 220 -10.07 9.54 24.07
CA THR A 220 -11.29 9.06 23.40
C THR A 220 -11.24 7.55 23.08
N ARG A 221 -12.36 6.83 23.32
CA ARG A 221 -12.45 5.34 23.28
C ARG A 221 -12.23 4.66 21.91
N TRP A 222 -12.14 5.41 20.82
CA TRP A 222 -12.00 4.89 19.45
C TRP A 222 -10.81 5.45 18.70
N ASN A 223 -9.90 6.11 19.42
CA ASN A 223 -8.84 6.88 18.78
C ASN A 223 -7.81 6.01 18.05
N TRP A 224 -7.67 4.74 18.43
CA TRP A 224 -6.80 3.81 17.74
C TRP A 224 -7.18 3.63 16.25
N LEU A 225 -8.46 3.80 15.88
CA LEU A 225 -8.93 3.75 14.48
C LEU A 225 -8.39 4.91 13.63
N ASN A 226 -8.07 6.05 14.24
CA ASN A 226 -7.51 7.18 13.51
C ASN A 226 -6.18 6.79 12.84
N TYR A 227 -5.34 5.99 13.50
CA TYR A 227 -4.07 5.55 12.89
C TYR A 227 -4.28 4.66 11.65
N TYR A 228 -5.38 3.91 11.60
CA TYR A 228 -5.80 3.18 10.40
C TYR A 228 -6.29 4.11 9.28
N ASP A 229 -7.10 5.12 9.60
CA ASP A 229 -7.56 6.11 8.60
C ASP A 229 -6.37 6.88 8.00
N PHE A 230 -5.40 7.26 8.83
CA PHE A 230 -4.16 7.88 8.35
C PHE A 230 -3.34 6.94 7.46
N SER A 231 -3.29 5.66 7.82
CA SER A 231 -2.56 4.64 7.05
C SER A 231 -3.26 4.31 5.70
N LEU A 232 -4.59 4.44 5.66
CA LEU A 232 -5.46 4.22 4.50
C LEU A 232 -5.40 5.31 3.42
N ASN A 233 -4.87 6.51 3.72
CA ASN A 233 -4.83 7.67 2.81
C ASN A 233 -4.13 7.44 1.45
N ASN A 234 -3.56 6.25 1.25
CA ASN A 234 -2.70 5.88 0.15
C ASN A 234 -3.30 4.90 -0.88
N ILE A 235 -4.51 4.39 -0.66
CA ILE A 235 -5.13 3.38 -1.56
C ILE A 235 -6.34 3.98 -2.26
N PHE A 236 -7.32 4.36 -1.47
CA PHE A 236 -8.47 5.18 -1.81
C PHE A 236 -8.89 5.82 -0.51
N LYS A 237 -9.29 7.09 -0.50
CA LYS A 237 -9.93 7.61 0.71
C LYS A 237 -11.22 6.82 0.93
N LEU A 238 -11.18 5.86 1.84
CA LEU A 238 -12.29 5.06 2.33
C LEU A 238 -12.31 5.29 3.83
N GLY A 239 -12.86 6.43 4.24
CA GLY A 239 -12.65 6.89 5.61
C GLY A 239 -13.51 8.07 5.99
N PHE A 240 -13.55 8.32 7.29
CA PHE A 240 -14.45 9.28 7.91
C PHE A 240 -13.70 10.56 8.34
N ASN A 241 -12.37 10.52 8.52
CA ASN A 241 -11.58 11.61 9.11
C ASN A 241 -10.26 11.89 8.34
N ASP A 242 -10.05 13.15 7.95
CA ASP A 242 -8.83 13.59 7.25
C ASP A 242 -7.69 13.85 8.24
N LEU A 243 -6.86 12.84 8.48
CA LEU A 243 -5.67 12.95 9.32
C LEU A 243 -4.47 13.49 8.54
N ARG A 244 -3.71 14.38 9.18
CA ARG A 244 -2.52 15.00 8.60
C ARG A 244 -1.38 15.04 9.59
N LEU A 245 -0.19 15.18 9.03
CA LEU A 245 1.02 15.51 9.75
C LEU A 245 0.95 16.96 10.26
N ARG A 246 1.29 17.16 11.52
CA ARG A 246 1.43 18.50 12.11
C ARG A 246 2.60 19.27 11.45
N ASP A 247 2.38 20.56 11.22
CA ASP A 247 3.39 21.45 10.60
C ASP A 247 4.45 21.95 11.61
N ARG A 248 4.05 22.22 12.86
CA ARG A 248 4.93 22.80 13.89
C ARG A 248 5.59 21.75 14.78
N HIS A 249 6.88 21.96 15.06
CA HIS A 249 7.70 21.16 15.98
C HIS A 249 7.77 19.66 15.66
N LEU A 250 7.45 19.28 14.42
CA LEU A 250 7.48 17.88 14.00
C LEU A 250 8.92 17.42 13.72
N PRO A 251 9.38 16.32 14.32
CA PRO A 251 10.64 15.69 13.96
C PRO A 251 10.72 15.30 12.48
N GLY A 252 11.83 15.65 11.81
CA GLY A 252 12.07 15.28 10.41
C GLY A 252 12.03 13.77 10.16
N LEU A 253 12.42 12.94 11.14
CA LEU A 253 12.33 11.48 11.05
C LEU A 253 10.89 10.97 10.95
N ILE A 254 9.94 11.61 11.67
CA ILE A 254 8.51 11.24 11.57
C ILE A 254 7.97 11.64 10.20
N SER A 255 8.36 12.82 9.70
CA SER A 255 8.00 13.25 8.34
C SER A 255 8.53 12.27 7.29
N ALA A 256 9.80 11.85 7.41
CA ALA A 256 10.41 10.87 6.50
C ALA A 256 9.66 9.53 6.50
N LEU A 257 9.23 9.04 7.67
CA LEU A 257 8.44 7.81 7.78
C LEU A 257 7.09 7.92 7.04
N VAL A 258 6.39 9.05 7.22
CA VAL A 258 5.11 9.32 6.56
C VAL A 258 5.27 9.45 5.05
N TRP A 259 6.30 10.15 4.58
CA TRP A 259 6.59 10.24 3.14
C TRP A 259 6.98 8.89 2.55
N TYR A 260 7.72 8.07 3.29
CA TYR A 260 8.06 6.72 2.86
C TYR A 260 6.80 5.85 2.68
N GLN A 261 5.88 5.87 3.65
CA GLN A 261 4.58 5.21 3.53
C GLN A 261 3.81 5.73 2.31
N TRP A 262 3.80 7.05 2.07
CA TRP A 262 3.14 7.65 0.90
C TRP A 262 3.72 7.16 -0.43
N CYS A 263 5.04 7.07 -0.55
CA CYS A 263 5.70 6.49 -1.72
C CYS A 263 5.34 5.01 -1.92
N LEU A 264 5.27 4.22 -0.86
CA LEU A 264 4.77 2.83 -0.92
C LEU A 264 3.29 2.78 -1.37
N GLY A 265 2.50 3.77 -0.96
CA GLY A 265 1.13 3.97 -1.42
C GLY A 265 1.02 4.14 -2.93
N VAL A 266 1.87 4.97 -3.52
CA VAL A 266 1.93 5.15 -4.98
C VAL A 266 2.31 3.84 -5.67
N LEU A 267 3.32 3.13 -5.17
CA LEU A 267 3.70 1.81 -5.70
C LEU A 267 2.54 0.81 -5.62
N TYR A 268 1.81 0.80 -4.52
CA TYR A 268 0.61 -0.01 -4.35
C TYR A 268 -0.47 0.34 -5.38
N ILE A 269 -0.77 1.62 -5.59
CA ILE A 269 -1.76 2.06 -6.59
C ILE A 269 -1.32 1.60 -8.00
N VAL A 270 -0.04 1.72 -8.32
CA VAL A 270 0.51 1.23 -9.60
C VAL A 270 0.29 -0.28 -9.75
N LEU A 271 0.61 -1.07 -8.71
CA LEU A 271 0.36 -2.52 -8.69
C LEU A 271 -1.13 -2.85 -8.85
N LEU A 272 -1.99 -2.12 -8.15
CA LEU A 272 -3.43 -2.29 -8.23
C LEU A 272 -3.96 -1.98 -9.63
N LEU A 273 -3.58 -0.83 -10.21
CA LEU A 273 -3.98 -0.43 -11.56
C LEU A 273 -3.45 -1.40 -12.62
N TRP A 274 -2.20 -1.83 -12.49
CA TRP A 274 -1.60 -2.86 -13.34
C TRP A 274 -2.42 -4.14 -13.36
N THR A 275 -2.87 -4.58 -12.20
CA THR A 275 -3.62 -5.82 -12.04
C THR A 275 -5.06 -5.64 -12.52
N LEU A 276 -5.70 -4.53 -12.15
CA LEU A 276 -7.03 -4.18 -12.64
C LEU A 276 -7.08 -4.10 -14.17
N SER A 277 -6.03 -3.57 -14.81
CA SER A 277 -5.90 -3.50 -16.27
C SER A 277 -5.95 -4.87 -16.94
N ARG A 278 -5.44 -5.90 -16.25
CA ARG A 278 -5.33 -7.27 -16.76
C ARG A 278 -6.53 -8.14 -16.38
N THR A 279 -7.17 -7.84 -15.26
CA THR A 279 -8.32 -8.61 -14.74
C THR A 279 -9.66 -8.11 -15.24
N ILE A 280 -9.81 -6.82 -15.58
CA ILE A 280 -11.07 -6.25 -16.08
C ILE A 280 -11.01 -6.18 -17.62
N PRO A 281 -11.71 -7.09 -18.33
CA PRO A 281 -11.75 -7.08 -19.78
C PRO A 281 -12.53 -5.83 -20.25
N GLY A 282 -11.78 -4.80 -20.63
CA GLY A 282 -12.32 -3.50 -21.04
C GLY A 282 -11.50 -2.29 -20.56
N LEU A 283 -10.77 -2.39 -19.43
CA LEU A 283 -9.88 -1.31 -18.99
C LEU A 283 -8.66 -1.17 -19.91
N ASN A 284 -8.12 -2.30 -20.40
CA ASN A 284 -7.08 -2.33 -21.43
C ASN A 284 -7.49 -1.53 -22.68
N LEU A 285 -8.77 -1.58 -23.07
CA LEU A 285 -9.30 -0.86 -24.23
C LEU A 285 -9.36 0.67 -24.04
N LEU A 286 -9.34 1.17 -22.80
CA LEU A 286 -9.29 2.61 -22.50
C LEU A 286 -7.86 3.15 -22.37
N ILE A 287 -6.88 2.27 -22.12
CA ILE A 287 -5.47 2.66 -21.90
C ILE A 287 -4.67 2.61 -23.22
N TYR A 288 -5.10 1.78 -24.19
CA TYR A 288 -4.44 1.64 -25.49
C TYR A 288 -5.07 2.47 -26.64
N PHE A 289 -6.06 3.34 -26.34
CA PHE A 289 -6.63 4.30 -27.29
C PHE A 289 -6.27 5.73 -26.92
#